data_AF-A0A2H3D7Z6-F1
#
_entry.id   AF-A0A2H3D7Z6-F1
#
_cell.length_a   1.000
_cell.length_b   1.000
_cell.length_c   1.000
_cell.angle_alpha   90.00
_cell.angle_beta   90.00
_cell.angle_gamma   90.00
#
_symmetry.space_group_name_H-M   'P 1'
#
loop_
_entity.id
_entity.type
_entity.pdbx_description
1 polymer ?
#
loop_
_entity_poly.entity_id
_entity_poly.type
_entity_poly.pdbx_seq_one_letter_code
_entity_poly.pdbx_strand_id
1 'polypeptide(L)'
;ECDSELQKGRLPMFALRNGLYCGQLPEEFRDLTWVEEMACAIYHCTCHVTRLYHSPHEDQPRVCKGNTCAHDLNYVSTASELPCPPADVKGILSIVFVGPKQSVKSCLSKFNYIQKAKVWAFLCWLADNNPLYSKIRLSKEHLSLYENDEIPGL
;
A
#
# COMPACT_ATOMS: atom_id res chain seq x y z
N GLU A 1 17.21 2.17 -26.69
CA GLU A 1 16.08 3.13 -26.82
C GLU A 1 16.37 4.48 -26.18
N CYS A 2 16.69 4.56 -24.88
CA CYS A 2 16.96 5.85 -24.22
C CYS A 2 18.13 6.63 -24.87
N ASP A 3 19.29 5.98 -25.05
CA ASP A 3 20.47 6.58 -25.69
C ASP A 3 20.21 7.00 -27.14
N SER A 4 19.49 6.17 -27.90
CA SER A 4 19.17 6.42 -29.31
C SER A 4 18.28 7.67 -29.51
N GLU A 5 17.38 7.98 -28.58
CA GLU A 5 16.57 9.20 -28.63
C GLU A 5 17.36 10.43 -28.17
N LEU A 6 18.23 10.28 -27.17
CA LEU A 6 19.14 11.35 -26.72
C LEU A 6 20.10 11.79 -27.83
N GLN A 7 20.67 10.83 -28.59
CA GLN A 7 21.53 11.14 -29.73
C GLN A 7 20.78 11.90 -30.85
N LYS A 8 19.47 11.72 -30.97
CA LYS A 8 18.61 12.47 -31.89
C LYS A 8 18.15 13.82 -31.32
N GLY A 9 18.63 14.21 -30.13
CA GLY A 9 18.20 15.42 -29.43
C GLY A 9 16.77 15.39 -28.92
N ARG A 10 16.16 14.20 -28.80
CA ARG A 10 14.79 14.01 -28.32
C ARG A 10 14.79 13.53 -26.88
N LEU A 11 13.77 13.93 -26.13
CA LEU A 11 13.57 13.45 -24.77
C LEU A 11 12.98 12.02 -24.83
N PRO A 12 13.64 11.02 -24.23
CA PRO A 12 13.12 9.65 -24.22
C PRO A 12 11.72 9.58 -23.61
N MET A 13 10.86 8.70 -24.13
CA MET A 13 9.47 8.55 -23.68
C MET A 13 9.36 8.29 -22.16
N PHE A 14 10.27 7.51 -21.61
CA PHE A 14 10.28 7.15 -20.18
C PHE A 14 11.27 7.97 -19.34
N ALA A 15 11.66 9.16 -19.80
CA ALA A 15 12.50 10.04 -19.00
C ALA A 15 11.74 10.55 -17.77
N LEU A 16 12.41 10.60 -16.61
CA LEU A 16 11.84 11.13 -15.36
C LEU A 16 11.25 12.55 -15.52
N ARG A 17 11.82 13.36 -16.41
CA ARG A 17 11.35 14.71 -16.75
C ARG A 17 9.94 14.74 -17.36
N ASN A 18 9.42 13.63 -17.90
CA ASN A 18 8.09 13.53 -18.51
C ASN A 18 6.96 13.42 -17.47
N GLY A 19 7.14 13.98 -16.27
CA GLY A 19 6.19 13.81 -15.16
C GLY A 19 6.19 12.39 -14.59
N LEU A 20 7.23 11.59 -14.86
CA LEU A 20 7.41 10.24 -14.31
C LEU A 20 8.19 10.25 -12.99
N TYR A 21 8.64 11.42 -12.54
CA TYR A 21 9.22 11.60 -11.21
C TYR A 21 8.13 11.98 -10.20
N CYS A 22 7.85 11.09 -9.26
CA CYS A 22 6.82 11.28 -8.23
C CYS A 22 7.27 12.18 -7.05
N GLY A 23 8.50 12.68 -7.05
CA GLY A 23 9.02 13.53 -5.96
C GLY A 23 9.46 12.73 -4.73
N GLN A 24 9.59 13.43 -3.62
CA GLN A 24 9.83 12.86 -2.30
C GLN A 24 8.65 13.17 -1.39
N LEU A 25 8.23 12.19 -0.60
CA LEU A 25 7.23 12.39 0.43
C LEU A 25 7.81 13.20 1.60
N PRO A 26 6.97 14.07 2.24
CA PRO A 26 7.27 14.68 3.53
C PRO A 26 7.72 13.65 4.56
N GLU A 27 8.58 14.06 5.49
CA GLU A 27 9.19 13.17 6.48
C GLU A 27 8.15 12.41 7.32
N GLU A 28 7.03 13.06 7.65
CA GLU A 28 5.90 12.49 8.39
C GLU A 28 5.16 11.34 7.68
N PHE A 29 5.36 11.17 6.37
CA PHE A 29 4.73 10.11 5.56
C PHE A 29 5.73 9.06 5.06
N ARG A 30 7.02 9.16 5.41
CA ARG A 30 8.05 8.22 4.92
C ARG A 30 7.94 6.83 5.51
N ASP A 31 7.26 6.70 6.64
CA ASP A 31 7.03 5.45 7.37
C ASP A 31 5.59 4.93 7.18
N LEU A 32 4.89 5.40 6.14
CA LEU A 32 3.62 4.81 5.74
C LEU A 32 3.82 3.32 5.46
N THR A 33 2.98 2.49 6.07
CA THR A 33 2.98 1.07 5.82
C THR A 33 2.35 0.80 4.46
N TRP A 34 2.74 -0.33 3.86
CA TRP A 34 2.17 -0.73 2.58
C TRP A 34 0.64 -0.92 2.62
N VAL A 35 0.07 -1.30 3.77
CA VAL A 35 -1.38 -1.40 3.93
C VAL A 35 -2.03 -0.01 3.91
N GLU A 36 -1.40 0.98 4.54
CA GLU A 36 -1.86 2.38 4.51
C GLU A 36 -1.79 2.96 3.09
N GLU A 37 -0.72 2.66 2.35
CA GLU A 37 -0.61 3.02 0.93
C GLU A 37 -1.72 2.40 0.09
N MET A 38 -2.04 1.11 0.30
CA MET A 38 -3.15 0.45 -0.38
C MET A 38 -4.49 1.06 -0.02
N ALA A 39 -4.70 1.44 1.25
CA ALA A 39 -5.93 2.13 1.65
C ALA A 39 -6.07 3.52 1.01
N CYS A 40 -4.97 4.16 0.64
CA CYS A 40 -4.97 5.48 0.00
C CYS A 40 -4.96 5.43 -1.53
N ALA A 41 -4.78 4.26 -2.16
CA ALA A 41 -4.60 4.19 -3.60
C ALA A 41 -5.92 4.37 -4.36
N ILE A 42 -5.90 5.20 -5.41
CA ILE A 42 -7.05 5.39 -6.32
C ILE A 42 -7.26 4.16 -7.19
N TYR A 43 -6.15 3.60 -7.67
CA TYR A 43 -6.15 2.53 -8.66
C TYR A 43 -5.40 1.33 -8.12
N HIS A 44 -6.04 0.18 -8.19
CA HIS A 44 -5.38 -1.10 -7.99
C HIS A 44 -5.39 -1.89 -9.29
N CYS A 45 -4.19 -2.23 -9.76
CA CYS A 45 -3.99 -3.05 -10.94
C CYS A 45 -3.51 -4.46 -10.58
N THR A 46 -3.07 -4.67 -9.34
CA THR A 46 -2.50 -5.94 -8.88
C THR A 46 -3.07 -6.34 -7.52
N CYS A 47 -3.34 -7.63 -7.35
CA CYS A 47 -3.56 -8.24 -6.05
C CYS A 47 -2.28 -8.89 -5.55
N HIS A 48 -2.12 -8.93 -4.24
CA HIS A 48 -0.93 -9.39 -3.58
C HIS A 48 -1.25 -10.49 -2.57
N VAL A 49 -0.60 -11.62 -2.73
CA VAL A 49 -0.70 -12.76 -1.81
C VAL A 49 0.64 -12.92 -1.11
N THR A 50 0.67 -12.59 0.17
CA THR A 50 1.87 -12.70 1.01
C THR A 50 1.77 -13.93 1.89
N ARG A 51 2.74 -14.83 1.77
CA ARG A 51 2.84 -16.01 2.62
C ARG A 51 3.94 -15.79 3.65
N LEU A 52 3.57 -15.73 4.92
CA LEU A 52 4.48 -15.51 6.04
C LEU A 52 4.68 -16.81 6.83
N TYR A 53 5.93 -17.11 7.12
CA TYR A 53 6.39 -18.22 7.94
C TYR A 53 6.98 -17.68 9.23
N HIS A 54 6.59 -18.26 10.35
CA HIS A 54 7.17 -17.95 11.64
C HIS A 54 8.32 -18.90 11.96
N SER A 55 9.46 -18.38 12.42
CA SER A 55 10.55 -19.19 12.97
C SER A 55 10.32 -19.38 14.47
N PRO A 56 10.32 -20.62 15.00
CA PRO A 56 10.11 -20.89 16.42
C PRO A 56 11.30 -20.46 17.32
N HIS A 57 12.43 -20.07 16.72
CA HIS A 57 13.60 -19.59 17.45
C HIS A 57 13.58 -18.06 17.52
N GLU A 58 13.23 -17.50 18.68
CA GLU A 58 13.21 -16.05 18.93
C GLU A 58 14.59 -15.40 18.78
N ASP A 59 15.65 -16.18 18.95
CA ASP A 59 17.06 -15.78 18.84
C ASP A 59 17.48 -15.48 17.39
N GLN A 60 16.65 -15.84 16.39
CA GLN A 60 16.93 -15.57 14.99
C GLN A 60 16.39 -14.19 14.59
N PRO A 61 17.19 -13.34 13.91
CA PRO A 61 16.75 -12.01 13.48
C PRO A 61 15.59 -12.05 12.46
N ARG A 62 15.28 -13.23 11.90
CA ARG A 62 14.17 -13.45 10.94
C ARG A 62 13.03 -14.23 11.60
N VAL A 63 12.43 -13.64 12.63
CA VAL A 63 11.28 -14.20 13.39
C VAL A 63 10.07 -14.47 12.48
N CYS A 64 9.87 -13.64 11.46
CA CYS A 64 8.88 -13.84 10.41
C CYS A 64 9.53 -13.61 9.03
N LYS A 65 9.46 -14.61 8.15
CA LYS A 65 10.00 -14.58 6.78
C LYS A 65 8.91 -14.97 5.80
N GLY A 66 8.90 -14.42 4.59
CA GLY A 66 7.86 -14.76 3.64
C GLY A 66 8.15 -14.39 2.21
N ASN A 67 7.21 -14.72 1.34
CA ASN A 67 7.21 -14.37 -0.06
C ASN A 67 5.88 -13.71 -0.42
N THR A 68 5.93 -12.67 -1.26
CA THR A 68 4.75 -12.01 -1.81
C THR A 68 4.70 -12.27 -3.30
N CYS A 69 3.56 -12.78 -3.77
CA CYS A 69 3.24 -12.88 -5.18
C CYS A 69 2.27 -11.75 -5.55
N ALA A 70 2.58 -10.99 -6.59
CA ALA A 70 1.69 -10.00 -7.18
C ALA A 70 1.09 -10.58 -8.47
N HIS A 71 -0.23 -10.49 -8.62
CA HIS A 71 -0.96 -10.93 -9.80
C HIS A 71 -1.78 -9.76 -10.35
N ASP A 72 -1.86 -9.64 -11.67
CA ASP A 72 -2.68 -8.61 -12.30
C ASP A 72 -4.16 -8.87 -12.01
N LEU A 73 -4.89 -7.80 -11.69
CA LEU A 73 -6.34 -7.84 -11.59
C LEU A 73 -6.93 -7.80 -13.00
N ASN A 74 -7.93 -8.66 -13.26
CA ASN A 74 -8.66 -8.66 -14.53
C ASN A 74 -9.53 -7.40 -14.74
N TYR A 75 -9.53 -6.48 -13.77
CA TYR A 75 -10.19 -5.20 -13.81
C TYR A 75 -9.36 -4.17 -13.02
N VAL A 76 -9.44 -2.90 -13.39
CA VAL A 76 -8.86 -1.82 -12.59
C VAL A 76 -9.88 -1.43 -11.55
N SER A 77 -9.62 -1.73 -10.27
CA SER A 77 -10.45 -1.20 -9.19
C SER A 77 -10.13 0.28 -9.04
N THR A 78 -11.13 1.14 -9.26
CA THR A 78 -11.00 2.59 -9.16
C THR A 78 -11.81 3.08 -7.97
N ALA A 79 -11.15 3.63 -6.96
CA ALA A 79 -11.81 4.19 -5.80
C ALA A 79 -12.53 5.50 -6.18
N SER A 80 -13.82 5.57 -5.90
CA SER A 80 -14.61 6.80 -5.97
C SER A 80 -14.51 7.63 -4.68
N GLU A 81 -14.13 6.98 -3.59
CA GLU A 81 -14.04 7.54 -2.24
C GLU A 81 -12.86 6.90 -1.49
N LEU A 82 -12.12 7.71 -0.73
CA LEU A 82 -10.93 7.30 0.00
C LEU A 82 -11.02 7.63 1.51
N PRO A 83 -10.35 6.86 2.39
CA PRO A 83 -9.61 5.63 2.09
C PRO A 83 -10.54 4.53 1.56
N CYS A 84 -9.99 3.59 0.77
CA CYS A 84 -10.71 2.39 0.38
C CYS A 84 -11.23 1.70 1.64
N PRO A 85 -12.46 1.15 1.66
CA PRO A 85 -12.95 0.44 2.83
C PRO A 85 -12.14 -0.85 3.06
N PRO A 86 -12.07 -1.35 4.32
CA PRO A 86 -11.28 -2.53 4.66
C PRO A 86 -11.61 -3.77 3.81
N ALA A 87 -12.89 -3.92 3.42
CA ALA A 87 -13.37 -5.02 2.60
C ALA A 87 -12.74 -5.02 1.19
N ASP A 88 -12.52 -3.84 0.60
CA ASP A 88 -11.94 -3.71 -0.73
C ASP A 88 -10.44 -3.96 -0.67
N VAL A 89 -9.75 -3.45 0.36
CA VAL A 89 -8.33 -3.74 0.60
C VAL A 89 -8.12 -5.23 0.80
N LYS A 90 -9.01 -5.93 1.53
CA LYS A 90 -8.97 -7.40 1.68
C LYS A 90 -9.08 -8.14 0.35
N GLY A 91 -9.88 -7.65 -0.59
CA GLY A 91 -10.03 -8.26 -1.92
C GLY A 91 -8.74 -8.26 -2.73
N ILE A 92 -7.82 -7.35 -2.40
CA ILE A 92 -6.58 -7.09 -3.14
C ILE A 92 -5.37 -7.58 -2.37
N LEU A 93 -5.41 -7.56 -1.05
CA LEU A 93 -4.35 -7.96 -0.16
C LEU A 93 -4.75 -9.21 0.65
N SER A 94 -4.02 -10.30 0.44
CA SER A 94 -4.18 -11.54 1.21
C SER A 94 -2.89 -11.91 1.91
N ILE A 95 -2.94 -12.15 3.22
CA ILE A 95 -1.80 -12.58 4.02
C ILE A 95 -2.09 -13.96 4.60
N VAL A 96 -1.29 -14.95 4.20
CA VAL A 96 -1.41 -16.35 4.62
C VAL A 96 -0.29 -16.67 5.60
N PHE A 97 -0.66 -16.98 6.84
CA PHE A 97 0.30 -17.40 7.86
C PHE A 97 0.48 -18.91 7.86
N VAL A 98 1.75 -19.34 7.89
CA VAL A 98 2.15 -20.73 7.97
C VAL A 98 2.95 -20.93 9.25
N GLY A 99 2.33 -21.56 10.24
CA GLY A 99 2.95 -21.85 11.53
C GLY A 99 1.94 -22.11 12.65
N PRO A 100 2.40 -22.29 13.90
CA PRO A 100 1.54 -22.44 15.06
C PRO A 100 0.63 -21.21 15.26
N LYS A 101 -0.66 -21.40 15.58
CA LYS A 101 -1.65 -20.30 15.71
C LYS A 101 -1.21 -19.15 16.64
N GLN A 102 -0.43 -19.46 17.68
CA GLN A 102 -0.05 -18.50 18.72
C GLN A 102 0.98 -17.45 18.24
N SER A 103 1.77 -17.77 17.22
CA SER A 103 2.76 -16.85 16.63
C SER A 103 2.20 -15.91 15.56
N VAL A 104 0.96 -16.15 15.12
CA VAL A 104 0.31 -15.37 14.07
C VAL A 104 -0.05 -13.98 14.57
N LYS A 105 -0.70 -13.88 15.74
CA LYS A 105 -1.11 -12.58 16.31
C LYS A 105 0.07 -11.65 16.64
N SER A 106 1.19 -12.18 17.11
CA SER A 106 2.35 -11.36 17.49
C SER A 106 3.15 -10.83 16.30
N CYS A 107 3.16 -11.54 15.16
CA CYS A 107 3.69 -10.98 13.92
C CYS A 107 2.69 -10.01 13.29
N LEU A 108 1.39 -10.29 13.34
CA LEU A 108 0.35 -9.44 12.76
C LEU A 108 0.34 -8.00 13.26
N SER A 109 0.43 -7.81 14.58
CA SER A 109 0.46 -6.47 15.18
C SER A 109 1.67 -5.63 14.74
N LYS A 110 2.73 -6.26 14.22
CA LYS A 110 3.95 -5.58 13.75
C LYS A 110 3.91 -5.19 12.27
N PHE A 111 3.07 -5.83 11.46
CA PHE A 111 3.09 -5.68 10.00
C PHE A 111 1.92 -4.88 9.43
N ASN A 112 0.76 -4.85 10.10
CA ASN A 112 -0.50 -4.45 9.46
C ASN A 112 -1.31 -3.43 10.27
N TYR A 113 -0.63 -2.58 11.05
CA TYR A 113 -1.30 -1.52 11.78
C TYR A 113 -1.58 -0.33 10.85
N ILE A 114 -2.86 0.06 10.76
CA ILE A 114 -3.27 1.30 10.09
C ILE A 114 -3.40 2.42 11.12
N GLN A 115 -2.54 3.44 10.99
CA GLN A 115 -2.63 4.68 11.73
C GLN A 115 -3.68 5.58 11.11
N LYS A 116 -4.92 5.48 11.58
CA LYS A 116 -6.05 6.25 11.06
C LYS A 116 -5.75 7.76 10.91
N ALA A 117 -5.15 8.35 11.94
CA ALA A 117 -4.78 9.76 11.94
C ALA A 117 -3.78 10.10 10.83
N LYS A 118 -2.79 9.23 10.61
CA LYS A 118 -1.77 9.41 9.56
C LYS A 118 -2.37 9.22 8.16
N VAL A 119 -3.18 8.18 7.96
CA VAL A 119 -3.91 7.95 6.70
C VAL A 119 -4.76 9.17 6.35
N TRP A 120 -5.50 9.71 7.33
CA TRP A 120 -6.32 10.90 7.10
C TRP A 120 -5.47 12.13 6.73
N ALA A 121 -4.40 12.40 7.49
CA ALA A 121 -3.48 13.50 7.20
C ALA A 121 -2.85 13.35 5.81
N PHE A 122 -2.46 12.14 5.43
CA PHE A 122 -1.88 11.84 4.13
C PHE A 122 -2.86 12.06 2.98
N LEU A 123 -4.11 11.63 3.13
CA LEU A 123 -5.17 11.86 2.14
C LEU A 123 -5.47 13.35 1.96
N CYS A 124 -5.52 14.12 3.05
CA CYS A 124 -5.65 15.58 2.96
C CYS A 124 -4.46 16.20 2.22
N TRP A 125 -3.24 15.79 2.57
CA TRP A 125 -2.03 16.26 1.90
C TRP A 125 -2.04 15.91 0.41
N LEU A 126 -2.46 14.70 0.04
CA LEU A 126 -2.60 14.27 -1.35
C LEU A 126 -3.64 15.11 -2.09
N ALA A 127 -4.79 15.41 -1.48
CA ALA A 127 -5.81 16.24 -2.11
C ALA A 127 -5.29 17.65 -2.45
N ASP A 128 -4.43 18.21 -1.61
CA ASP A 128 -3.84 19.55 -1.81
C ASP A 128 -2.66 19.54 -2.78
N ASN A 129 -1.88 18.45 -2.84
CA ASN A 129 -0.60 18.40 -3.57
C ASN A 129 -0.64 17.57 -4.85
N ASN A 130 -1.64 16.70 -5.02
CA ASN A 130 -1.75 15.81 -6.17
C ASN A 130 -3.07 16.03 -6.92
N PRO A 131 -3.03 16.53 -8.18
CA PRO A 131 -4.22 16.77 -8.99
C PRO A 131 -5.13 15.55 -9.14
N LEU A 132 -4.58 14.33 -9.11
CA LEU A 132 -5.37 13.09 -9.18
C LEU A 132 -6.29 12.91 -7.97
N TYR A 133 -5.86 13.38 -6.79
CA TYR A 133 -6.59 13.25 -5.53
C TYR A 133 -7.50 14.45 -5.24
N SER A 134 -7.27 15.60 -5.89
CA SER A 134 -8.02 16.84 -5.67
C SER A 134 -9.55 16.73 -5.80
N LYS A 135 -10.05 15.75 -6.57
CA LYS A 135 -11.49 15.53 -6.83
C LYS A 135 -12.06 14.31 -6.11
N ILE A 136 -11.24 13.57 -5.38
CA ILE A 136 -11.67 12.34 -4.70
C ILE A 136 -12.39 12.71 -3.41
N ARG A 137 -13.49 12.02 -3.12
CA ARG A 137 -14.22 12.19 -1.87
C ARG A 137 -13.45 11.52 -0.74
N LEU A 138 -13.29 12.23 0.37
CA LEU A 138 -12.66 11.68 1.57
C LEU A 138 -13.74 11.31 2.60
N SER A 139 -13.82 10.04 2.97
CA SER A 139 -14.80 9.51 3.93
C SER A 139 -14.15 9.18 5.26
N LYS A 140 -14.63 9.82 6.33
CA LYS A 140 -14.28 9.43 7.70
C LYS A 140 -15.01 8.15 8.10
N GLU A 141 -16.16 7.87 7.48
CA GLU A 141 -16.91 6.63 7.68
C GLU A 141 -16.05 5.43 7.27
N HIS A 142 -15.43 5.44 6.09
CA HIS A 142 -14.51 4.38 5.66
C HIS A 142 -13.32 4.22 6.61
N LEU A 143 -12.74 5.33 7.06
CA LEU A 143 -11.64 5.32 8.01
C LEU A 143 -12.06 4.71 9.37
N SER A 144 -13.32 4.91 9.78
CA SER A 144 -13.85 4.37 11.04
C SER A 144 -14.01 2.86 11.02
N LEU A 145 -14.22 2.26 9.84
CA LEU A 145 -14.37 0.81 9.65
C LEU A 145 -13.09 0.03 9.91
N TYR A 146 -11.93 0.69 9.84
CA TYR A 146 -10.67 0.05 10.18
C TYR A 146 -10.63 -0.19 11.69
N GLU A 147 -10.31 -1.40 12.13
CA GLU A 147 -10.06 -1.65 13.55
C GLU A 147 -8.59 -1.36 13.88
N ASN A 148 -8.32 -0.96 15.12
CA ASN A 148 -6.95 -0.82 15.58
C ASN A 148 -6.37 -2.23 15.74
N ASP A 149 -5.14 -2.46 15.23
CA ASP A 149 -4.38 -3.70 15.38
C ASP A 149 -4.90 -4.94 14.61
N GLU A 150 -5.83 -4.76 13.67
CA GLU A 150 -6.35 -5.86 12.83
C GLU A 150 -6.02 -5.68 11.35
N ILE A 151 -5.78 -6.80 10.65
CA ILE A 151 -5.72 -6.75 9.18
C ILE A 151 -7.13 -6.44 8.69
N PRO A 152 -7.28 -5.51 7.73
CA PRO A 152 -8.50 -5.36 6.96
C PRO A 152 -9.08 -6.72 6.52
N GLY A 153 -10.13 -7.16 7.20
CA GLY A 153 -10.90 -8.35 6.86
C GLY A 153 -10.37 -9.71 7.32
N LEU A 154 -9.55 -9.82 8.38
CA LEU A 154 -9.26 -11.12 9.02
C LEU A 154 -10.27 -11.46 10.13
#